data_AF-A0A0U5C7T0-F1
#
_entry.id   AF-A0A0U5C7T0-F1
#
_cell.length_a   1.000
_cell.length_b   1.000
_cell.length_c   1.000
_cell.angle_alpha   90.00
_cell.angle_beta   90.00
_cell.angle_gamma   90.00
#
_symmetry.space_group_name_H-M   'P 1'
#
loop_
_entity.id
_entity.type
_entity.pdbx_description
1 polymer ?
#
loop_
_entity_poly.entity_id
_entity_poly.type
_entity_poly.pdbx_seq_one_letter_code
_entity_poly.pdbx_strand_id
1 'polypeptide(L)'
;MEASYWQGRERGARAAYALMSGAPDIWTERDAGIPGHEAPLFTLNQDPKVSLVFLRLPDGHIQGQGFDVTGNESLQKLWEGAVPSIHTISGSGSYTKDGLLKALVSLMVGFGPQHVNTLDYVHPYGDGDHSDHHSVAFFVAEAVKLYESNPMLTGYMGYPVINETANILGTDLLGKQLAFYAYARGDPAVCNSHMACQGEQYYPRWLEREYRLDGGPVANAGSDQVAGLDAAVALDGSQSSDPKHLPLTYEWAQVSGTPVELMSAETSHPSFKTPSEPGTLTFELVVSNGKTSSAPAVVTITVMRHSENIALKARVTASSANTAASQTPDKAIDATAGGFPADYTHEWASQGGKTGAWLSLSWESPQVVSKVALYDRPNLDDQITAGVIEFDSEERIDIGELNNYGTAKSFELEDRTVRNLTIRITAVSPSTMNVGLSEVQVFGSSLS
;
A
#
# COMPACT_ATOMS: atom_id res chain seq x y z
N MET A 1 8.01 -8.52 28.55
CA MET A 1 8.15 -8.52 27.08
C MET A 1 9.50 -7.90 26.78
N GLU A 2 10.37 -8.53 25.98
CA GLU A 2 11.63 -7.88 25.65
C GLU A 2 11.36 -6.59 24.87
N ALA A 3 12.07 -5.50 25.21
CA ALA A 3 11.91 -4.21 24.53
C ALA A 3 12.08 -4.33 23.01
N SER A 4 12.92 -5.28 22.58
CA SER A 4 13.15 -5.66 21.19
C SER A 4 11.87 -6.01 20.42
N TYR A 5 10.90 -6.66 21.06
CA TYR A 5 9.69 -7.16 20.40
C TYR A 5 8.71 -6.04 20.02
N TRP A 6 8.24 -5.25 21.00
CA TRP A 6 7.27 -4.18 20.71
C TRP A 6 7.89 -3.05 19.89
N GLN A 7 9.18 -2.73 20.11
CA GLN A 7 9.91 -1.78 19.25
C GLN A 7 10.06 -2.30 17.82
N GLY A 8 10.14 -3.62 17.64
CA GLY A 8 10.07 -4.27 16.34
C GLY A 8 8.77 -3.96 15.64
N ARG A 9 7.63 -4.16 16.30
CA ARG A 9 6.30 -3.86 15.74
C ARG A 9 6.13 -2.37 15.40
N GLU A 10 6.65 -1.45 16.22
CA GLU A 10 6.68 0.00 15.91
C GLU A 10 7.50 0.29 14.63
N ARG A 11 8.67 -0.37 14.46
CA ARG A 11 9.46 -0.28 13.22
C ARG A 11 8.71 -0.87 12.02
N GLY A 12 8.05 -2.02 12.20
CA GLY A 12 7.26 -2.65 11.15
C GLY A 12 6.13 -1.75 10.66
N ALA A 13 5.37 -1.15 11.58
CA ALA A 13 4.30 -0.22 11.23
C ALA A 13 4.84 0.98 10.42
N ARG A 14 5.95 1.59 10.86
CA ARG A 14 6.62 2.68 10.11
C ARG A 14 7.05 2.24 8.71
N ALA A 15 7.67 1.08 8.57
CA ALA A 15 8.09 0.56 7.27
C ALA A 15 6.90 0.35 6.32
N ALA A 16 5.77 -0.16 6.82
CA ALA A 16 4.56 -0.35 6.01
C ALA A 16 3.97 0.98 5.53
N TYR A 17 3.88 1.98 6.41
CA TYR A 17 3.37 3.31 6.04
C TYR A 17 4.30 4.07 5.09
N ALA A 18 5.62 3.97 5.28
CA ALA A 18 6.60 4.54 4.34
C ALA A 18 6.46 3.89 2.95
N LEU A 19 6.31 2.57 2.90
CA LEU A 19 6.05 1.82 1.66
C LEU A 19 4.78 2.31 0.95
N MET A 20 3.66 2.39 1.67
CA MET A 20 2.39 2.83 1.09
C MET A 20 2.43 4.28 0.59
N SER A 21 3.24 5.14 1.22
CA SER A 21 3.48 6.53 0.79
C SER A 21 4.45 6.65 -0.40
N GLY A 22 5.24 5.61 -0.68
CA GLY A 22 6.32 5.64 -1.67
C GLY A 22 7.55 6.43 -1.22
N ALA A 23 7.61 6.85 0.04
CA ALA A 23 8.71 7.61 0.63
C ALA A 23 9.73 6.69 1.34
N PRO A 24 11.01 7.10 1.44
CA PRO A 24 12.00 6.40 2.25
C PRO A 24 11.58 6.30 3.73
N ASP A 25 11.87 5.16 4.38
CA ASP A 25 11.57 4.88 5.79
C ASP A 25 12.46 5.69 6.76
N ILE A 26 12.31 7.01 6.71
CA ILE A 26 13.09 7.98 7.48
C ILE A 26 12.11 8.91 8.20
N TRP A 27 12.12 8.84 9.53
CA TRP A 27 11.14 9.51 10.38
C TRP A 27 11.81 10.49 11.34
N THR A 28 11.11 11.58 11.63
CA THR A 28 11.43 12.47 12.74
C THR A 28 10.57 12.09 13.94
N GLU A 29 11.19 11.80 15.07
CA GLU A 29 10.51 11.52 16.34
C GLU A 29 10.35 12.81 17.16
N ARG A 30 9.16 13.00 17.73
CA ARG A 30 8.81 14.05 18.69
C ARG A 30 7.87 13.46 19.74
N ASP A 31 7.55 14.25 20.76
CA ASP A 31 6.42 13.92 21.65
C ASP A 31 5.09 14.33 20.99
N ALA A 32 4.06 13.49 21.13
CA ALA A 32 2.72 13.73 20.59
C ALA A 32 1.96 14.85 21.32
N GLY A 33 2.49 15.36 22.43
CA GLY A 33 1.91 16.47 23.18
C GLY A 33 0.68 16.08 24.00
N ILE A 34 0.56 14.81 24.39
CA ILE A 34 -0.57 14.33 25.21
C ILE A 34 -0.37 14.82 26.65
N PRO A 35 -1.28 15.64 27.22
CA PRO A 35 -1.07 16.20 28.56
C PRO A 35 -0.86 15.12 29.63
N GLY A 36 0.29 15.14 30.29
CA GLY A 36 0.63 14.21 31.37
C GLY A 36 1.08 12.82 30.93
N HIS A 37 1.24 12.59 29.62
CA HIS A 37 1.65 11.29 29.09
C HIS A 37 2.71 11.43 28.00
N GLU A 38 3.78 10.64 28.10
CA GLU A 38 4.79 10.52 27.06
C GLU A 38 4.30 9.55 25.98
N ALA A 39 4.21 10.03 24.74
CA ALA A 39 3.85 9.21 23.59
C ALA A 39 4.64 9.68 22.37
N PRO A 40 5.52 8.84 21.79
CA PRO A 40 6.27 9.22 20.60
C PRO A 40 5.34 9.39 19.40
N LEU A 41 5.53 10.51 18.71
CA LEU A 41 4.99 10.87 17.41
C LEU A 41 6.13 10.77 16.39
N PHE A 42 5.97 9.88 15.41
CA PHE A 42 6.86 9.78 14.27
C PHE A 42 6.20 10.43 13.06
N THR A 43 6.87 11.38 12.42
CA THR A 43 6.42 12.01 11.16
C THR A 43 7.37 11.63 10.03
N LEU A 44 6.82 11.17 8.90
CA LEU A 44 7.60 10.70 7.75
C LEU A 44 8.25 11.89 7.04
N ASN A 45 9.57 11.86 6.83
CA ASN A 45 10.31 13.06 6.42
C ASN A 45 9.98 13.52 5.00
N GLN A 46 9.80 12.60 4.06
CA GLN A 46 9.51 12.92 2.65
C GLN A 46 8.01 12.95 2.32
N ASP A 47 7.15 12.55 3.26
CA ASP A 47 5.70 12.74 3.17
C ASP A 47 5.11 13.04 4.57
N PRO A 48 5.25 14.29 5.05
CA PRO A 48 4.86 14.65 6.41
C PRO A 48 3.34 14.61 6.66
N LYS A 49 2.53 14.24 5.66
CA LYS A 49 1.11 13.92 5.85
C LYS A 49 0.92 12.61 6.61
N VAL A 50 1.92 11.74 6.61
CA VAL A 50 1.91 10.47 7.33
C VAL A 50 2.59 10.63 8.69
N SER A 51 1.86 10.29 9.76
CA SER A 51 2.35 10.33 11.13
C SER A 51 1.81 9.16 11.94
N LEU A 52 2.61 8.63 12.88
CA LEU A 52 2.25 7.53 13.77
C LEU A 52 2.51 7.90 15.23
N VAL A 53 1.52 7.67 16.10
CA VAL A 53 1.62 7.86 17.54
C VAL A 53 1.53 6.51 18.25
N PHE A 54 2.48 6.20 19.14
CA PHE A 54 2.48 4.95 19.88
C PHE A 54 2.20 5.17 21.37
N LEU A 55 1.00 4.77 21.83
CA LEU A 55 0.62 4.88 23.25
C LEU A 55 1.27 3.81 24.14
N ARG A 56 1.85 2.76 23.53
CA ARG A 56 2.61 1.70 24.22
C ARG A 56 1.80 1.04 25.34
N LEU A 57 0.56 0.66 25.07
CA LEU A 57 -0.30 -0.03 26.04
C LEU A 57 -0.15 -1.56 25.93
N PRO A 58 -0.33 -2.31 27.03
CA PRO A 58 -0.27 -3.76 27.07
C PRO A 58 -1.22 -4.44 26.10
N ASP A 59 -0.74 -5.53 25.48
CA ASP A 59 -1.55 -6.48 24.73
C ASP A 59 -2.54 -7.20 25.65
N GLY A 60 -3.76 -7.41 25.17
CA GLY A 60 -4.85 -7.99 25.95
C GLY A 60 -4.83 -9.52 26.04
N HIS A 61 -4.03 -10.21 25.22
CA HIS A 61 -4.23 -11.62 24.87
C HIS A 61 -5.63 -11.86 24.26
N ILE A 62 -5.95 -13.11 23.92
CA ILE A 62 -7.17 -13.47 23.17
C ILE A 62 -8.46 -12.98 23.87
N GLN A 63 -8.59 -13.14 25.21
CA GLN A 63 -9.82 -12.72 25.94
C GLN A 63 -9.52 -11.78 27.11
N GLY A 64 -8.61 -10.84 26.93
CA GLY A 64 -8.41 -9.75 27.88
C GLY A 64 -7.70 -10.16 29.16
N GLN A 65 -7.10 -11.36 29.20
CA GLN A 65 -6.37 -11.83 30.37
C GLN A 65 -5.12 -10.97 30.65
N GLY A 66 -4.53 -10.38 29.61
CA GLY A 66 -3.21 -9.78 29.66
C GLY A 66 -2.11 -10.83 29.79
N PHE A 67 -0.89 -10.38 30.05
CA PHE A 67 0.28 -11.23 30.27
C PHE A 67 0.90 -10.97 31.63
N ASP A 68 1.52 -11.98 32.24
CA ASP A 68 2.18 -11.85 33.55
C ASP A 68 3.23 -10.72 33.57
N VAL A 69 3.95 -10.55 32.46
CA VAL A 69 4.98 -9.51 32.30
C VAL A 69 4.43 -8.08 32.28
N THR A 70 3.13 -7.90 32.07
CA THR A 70 2.42 -6.62 32.16
C THR A 70 1.47 -6.57 33.36
N GLY A 71 1.69 -7.44 34.36
CA GLY A 71 0.83 -7.52 35.54
C GLY A 71 -0.58 -8.01 35.25
N ASN A 72 -0.77 -8.72 34.13
CA ASN A 72 -2.08 -9.14 33.61
C ASN A 72 -3.05 -7.97 33.38
N GLU A 73 -2.54 -6.76 33.16
CA GLU A 73 -3.35 -5.62 32.73
C GLU A 73 -3.71 -5.74 31.25
N SER A 74 -4.92 -5.28 30.88
CA SER A 74 -5.42 -5.28 29.51
C SER A 74 -6.39 -4.12 29.28
N LEU A 75 -6.54 -3.71 28.01
CA LEU A 75 -7.52 -2.68 27.64
C LEU A 75 -8.97 -3.12 27.96
N GLN A 76 -9.29 -4.40 27.81
CA GLN A 76 -10.61 -4.93 28.18
C GLN A 76 -10.88 -4.71 29.67
N LYS A 77 -9.94 -5.07 30.55
CA LYS A 77 -10.09 -4.88 32.00
C LYS A 77 -10.22 -3.41 32.37
N LEU A 78 -9.49 -2.51 31.69
CA LEU A 78 -9.64 -1.06 31.91
C LEU A 78 -11.03 -0.57 31.46
N TRP A 79 -11.49 -1.01 30.29
CA TRP A 79 -12.78 -0.66 29.74
C TRP A 79 -13.94 -1.09 30.65
N GLU A 80 -13.88 -2.30 31.18
CA GLU A 80 -14.86 -2.90 32.10
C GLU A 80 -14.72 -2.38 33.54
N GLY A 81 -13.66 -1.63 33.85
CA GLY A 81 -13.39 -1.13 35.21
C GLY A 81 -12.85 -2.18 36.18
N ALA A 82 -12.39 -3.33 35.68
CA ALA A 82 -11.76 -4.39 36.47
C ALA A 82 -10.36 -4.01 36.97
N VAL A 83 -9.69 -3.07 36.30
CA VAL A 83 -8.48 -2.40 36.80
C VAL A 83 -8.68 -0.87 36.81
N PRO A 84 -8.13 -0.15 37.80
CA PRO A 84 -8.32 1.30 37.91
C PRO A 84 -7.46 2.09 36.89
N SER A 85 -6.36 1.50 36.43
CA SER A 85 -5.44 2.08 35.45
C SER A 85 -4.68 0.99 34.70
N ILE A 86 -4.14 1.34 33.54
CA ILE A 86 -3.25 0.49 32.73
C ILE A 86 -1.89 1.19 32.57
N HIS A 87 -0.80 0.49 32.86
CA HIS A 87 0.56 0.99 32.74
C HIS A 87 1.08 0.82 31.31
N THR A 88 1.82 1.81 30.83
CA THR A 88 2.54 1.70 29.55
C THR A 88 3.62 0.63 29.65
N ILE A 89 3.87 -0.09 28.55
CA ILE A 89 4.92 -1.12 28.47
C ILE A 89 6.33 -0.54 28.53
N SER A 90 6.47 0.77 28.27
CA SER A 90 7.70 1.54 28.51
C SER A 90 7.93 1.91 29.98
N GLY A 91 6.89 1.79 30.83
CA GLY A 91 6.93 2.24 32.22
C GLY A 91 6.93 3.76 32.40
N SER A 92 6.65 4.53 31.35
CA SER A 92 6.67 6.01 31.36
C SER A 92 5.44 6.62 32.05
N GLY A 93 4.40 5.83 32.31
CA GLY A 93 3.19 6.26 32.99
C GLY A 93 2.07 5.24 32.91
N SER A 94 0.87 5.64 33.33
CA SER A 94 -0.35 4.84 33.25
C SER A 94 -1.56 5.69 32.89
N TYR A 95 -2.61 5.06 32.39
CA TYR A 95 -3.88 5.70 32.03
C TYR A 95 -5.01 5.10 32.86
N THR A 96 -5.84 5.96 33.46
CA THR A 96 -7.20 5.57 33.84
C THR A 96 -8.08 5.50 32.58
N LYS A 97 -9.29 4.94 32.68
CA LYS A 97 -10.24 4.94 31.56
C LYS A 97 -10.51 6.35 31.02
N ASP A 98 -10.81 7.30 31.93
CA ASP A 98 -11.03 8.71 31.57
C ASP A 98 -9.77 9.38 31.04
N GLY A 99 -8.60 9.04 31.58
CA GLY A 99 -7.32 9.54 31.10
C GLY A 99 -7.05 9.13 29.65
N LEU A 100 -7.29 7.86 29.31
CA LEU A 100 -7.13 7.35 27.95
C LEU A 100 -8.12 8.01 26.97
N LEU A 101 -9.39 8.17 27.36
CA LEU A 101 -10.37 8.89 26.53
C LEU A 101 -9.94 10.34 26.27
N LYS A 102 -9.47 11.06 27.30
CA LYS A 102 -8.95 12.43 27.14
C LYS A 102 -7.72 12.49 26.25
N ALA A 103 -6.83 11.51 26.33
CA ALA A 103 -5.67 11.41 25.46
C ALA A 103 -6.08 11.25 23.99
N LEU A 104 -7.02 10.35 23.70
CA LEU A 104 -7.56 10.14 22.34
C LEU A 104 -8.26 11.40 21.81
N VAL A 105 -9.08 12.06 22.62
CA VAL A 105 -9.73 13.34 22.23
C VAL A 105 -8.69 14.43 21.98
N SER A 106 -7.63 14.51 22.80
CA SER A 106 -6.53 15.47 22.60
C SER A 106 -5.82 15.25 21.26
N LEU A 107 -5.60 14.00 20.87
CA LEU A 107 -5.05 13.66 19.55
C LEU A 107 -6.01 14.09 18.43
N MET A 108 -7.31 13.80 18.55
CA MET A 108 -8.31 14.25 17.56
C MET A 108 -8.38 15.78 17.45
N VAL A 109 -8.28 16.51 18.56
CA VAL A 109 -8.20 17.98 18.54
C VAL A 109 -6.92 18.46 17.85
N GLY A 110 -5.79 17.81 18.12
CA GLY A 110 -4.50 18.17 17.52
C GLY A 110 -4.42 17.91 16.02
N PHE A 111 -5.00 16.80 15.53
CA PHE A 111 -4.96 16.42 14.12
C PHE A 111 -6.16 16.88 13.29
N GLY A 112 -7.30 17.19 13.93
CA GLY A 112 -8.52 17.63 13.25
C GLY A 112 -9.06 16.65 12.21
N PRO A 113 -9.26 15.35 12.53
CA PRO A 113 -9.67 14.37 11.54
C PRO A 113 -11.09 14.67 11.03
N GLN A 114 -11.30 14.56 9.72
CA GLN A 114 -12.64 14.48 9.11
C GLN A 114 -13.16 13.04 9.12
N HIS A 115 -12.22 12.08 9.14
CA HIS A 115 -12.51 10.66 9.13
C HIS A 115 -11.67 9.92 10.17
N VAL A 116 -12.29 8.99 10.89
CA VAL A 116 -11.66 8.11 11.88
C VAL A 116 -11.98 6.67 11.51
N ASN A 117 -10.93 5.86 11.35
CA ASN A 117 -11.04 4.42 11.12
C ASN A 117 -10.71 3.66 12.41
N THR A 118 -11.42 2.56 12.67
CA THR A 118 -11.15 1.68 13.80
C THR A 118 -11.56 0.22 13.51
N LEU A 119 -11.31 -0.68 14.45
CA LEU A 119 -11.72 -2.09 14.35
C LEU A 119 -13.18 -2.27 14.80
N ASP A 120 -13.53 -3.45 15.31
CA ASP A 120 -14.90 -3.81 15.61
C ASP A 120 -15.44 -3.18 16.91
N TYR A 121 -16.17 -2.06 16.78
CA TYR A 121 -16.85 -1.39 17.89
C TYR A 121 -18.33 -1.79 18.02
N VAL A 122 -18.84 -2.68 17.16
CA VAL A 122 -20.27 -3.02 17.08
C VAL A 122 -20.55 -4.36 17.77
N HIS A 123 -19.71 -5.36 17.53
CA HIS A 123 -19.88 -6.70 18.07
C HIS A 123 -19.29 -6.84 19.48
N PRO A 124 -19.82 -7.76 20.30
CA PRO A 124 -19.30 -8.01 21.64
C PRO A 124 -18.01 -8.84 21.61
N TYR A 125 -17.27 -8.84 22.72
CA TYR A 125 -16.15 -9.76 22.91
C TYR A 125 -16.56 -11.23 22.74
N GLY A 126 -15.61 -12.06 22.28
CA GLY A 126 -15.76 -13.51 22.22
C GLY A 126 -16.45 -14.03 20.96
N ASP A 127 -16.54 -13.22 19.92
CA ASP A 127 -17.07 -13.58 18.59
C ASP A 127 -16.05 -14.28 17.68
N GLY A 128 -14.82 -14.49 18.18
CA GLY A 128 -13.70 -15.06 17.44
C GLY A 128 -12.57 -14.07 17.16
N ASP A 129 -12.77 -12.78 17.47
CA ASP A 129 -11.69 -11.78 17.47
C ASP A 129 -10.98 -11.68 18.82
N HIS A 130 -9.82 -11.01 18.83
CA HIS A 130 -9.10 -10.73 20.07
C HIS A 130 -9.70 -9.56 20.84
N SER A 131 -9.62 -9.64 22.17
CA SER A 131 -10.19 -8.61 23.06
C SER A 131 -9.64 -7.21 22.85
N ASP A 132 -8.37 -7.06 22.49
CA ASP A 132 -7.70 -5.79 22.32
C ASP A 132 -8.21 -5.07 21.06
N HIS A 133 -8.58 -5.81 20.01
CA HIS A 133 -9.19 -5.25 18.81
C HIS A 133 -10.50 -4.52 19.14
N HIS A 134 -11.42 -5.20 19.83
CA HIS A 134 -12.67 -4.60 20.28
C HIS A 134 -12.45 -3.49 21.31
N SER A 135 -11.56 -3.70 22.29
CA SER A 135 -11.32 -2.71 23.34
C SER A 135 -10.82 -1.39 22.76
N VAL A 136 -9.86 -1.44 21.83
CA VAL A 136 -9.38 -0.27 21.10
C VAL A 136 -10.54 0.39 20.36
N ALA A 137 -11.36 -0.39 19.65
CA ALA A 137 -12.49 0.13 18.89
C ALA A 137 -13.54 0.82 19.78
N PHE A 138 -13.82 0.28 20.96
CA PHE A 138 -14.73 0.89 21.94
C PHE A 138 -14.19 2.22 22.48
N PHE A 139 -12.91 2.28 22.83
CA PHE A 139 -12.27 3.53 23.26
C PHE A 139 -12.28 4.59 22.15
N VAL A 140 -12.00 4.21 20.91
CA VAL A 140 -12.04 5.13 19.76
C VAL A 140 -13.48 5.61 19.51
N ALA A 141 -14.46 4.72 19.47
CA ALA A 141 -15.86 5.08 19.24
C ALA A 141 -16.40 6.01 20.33
N GLU A 142 -16.00 5.81 21.59
CA GLU A 142 -16.38 6.70 22.69
C GLU A 142 -15.65 8.06 22.62
N ALA A 143 -14.36 8.07 22.25
CA ALA A 143 -13.62 9.31 22.04
C ALA A 143 -14.21 10.15 20.89
N VAL A 144 -14.66 9.53 19.80
CA VAL A 144 -15.36 10.22 18.70
C VAL A 144 -16.63 10.92 19.19
N LYS A 145 -17.43 10.30 20.05
CA LYS A 145 -18.64 10.94 20.63
C LYS A 145 -18.30 12.16 21.50
N LEU A 146 -17.14 12.13 22.15
CA LEU A 146 -16.64 13.22 22.99
C LEU A 146 -15.96 14.33 22.17
N TYR A 147 -15.66 14.08 20.90
CA TYR A 147 -15.00 15.02 20.01
C TYR A 147 -16.02 15.87 19.24
N GLU A 148 -16.02 17.18 19.50
CA GLU A 148 -17.09 18.10 19.06
C GLU A 148 -17.27 18.21 17.54
N SER A 149 -16.22 17.97 16.74
CA SER A 149 -16.28 18.09 15.27
C SER A 149 -17.06 16.97 14.58
N ASN A 150 -17.45 15.92 15.32
CA ASN A 150 -18.25 14.78 14.85
C ASN A 150 -17.76 14.19 13.50
N PRO A 151 -16.53 13.66 13.44
CA PRO A 151 -15.97 13.07 12.23
C PRO A 151 -16.74 11.81 11.83
N MET A 152 -16.63 11.44 10.56
CA MET A 152 -17.14 10.15 10.10
C MET A 152 -16.34 9.03 10.77
N LEU A 153 -17.01 8.10 11.46
CA LEU A 153 -16.40 6.91 12.07
C LEU A 153 -16.71 5.68 11.20
N THR A 154 -15.67 4.98 10.74
CA THR A 154 -15.78 3.67 10.09
C THR A 154 -15.12 2.62 10.95
N GLY A 155 -15.84 1.53 11.20
CA GLY A 155 -15.30 0.32 11.84
C GLY A 155 -15.08 -0.78 10.82
N TYR A 156 -14.08 -1.63 11.05
CA TYR A 156 -13.76 -2.78 10.20
C TYR A 156 -13.81 -4.08 11.01
N MET A 157 -14.27 -5.16 10.38
CA MET A 157 -14.22 -6.51 10.96
C MET A 157 -12.77 -6.93 11.21
N GLY A 158 -12.50 -7.50 12.40
CA GLY A 158 -11.22 -8.14 12.69
C GLY A 158 -11.15 -9.59 12.20
N TYR A 159 -10.57 -10.50 12.98
CA TYR A 159 -10.29 -11.87 12.51
C TYR A 159 -11.49 -12.68 11.97
N PRO A 160 -12.74 -12.50 12.46
CA PRO A 160 -13.91 -13.17 11.90
C PRO A 160 -14.15 -12.91 10.41
N VAL A 161 -13.52 -11.87 9.83
CA VAL A 161 -13.57 -11.55 8.40
C VAL A 161 -13.21 -12.73 7.50
N ILE A 162 -12.44 -13.72 7.98
CA ILE A 162 -12.07 -14.91 7.19
C ILE A 162 -13.26 -15.73 6.67
N ASN A 163 -14.43 -15.59 7.32
CA ASN A 163 -15.67 -16.27 6.94
C ASN A 163 -16.40 -15.55 5.80
N GLU A 164 -15.99 -14.32 5.48
CA GLU A 164 -16.55 -13.56 4.37
C GLU A 164 -15.95 -13.98 3.03
N THR A 165 -16.55 -13.51 1.94
CA THR A 165 -16.02 -13.73 0.59
C THR A 165 -14.78 -12.86 0.36
N ALA A 166 -13.83 -13.30 -0.49
CA ALA A 166 -12.71 -12.44 -0.86
C ALA A 166 -13.22 -11.23 -1.65
N ASN A 167 -12.78 -10.02 -1.28
CA ASN A 167 -13.21 -8.77 -1.91
C ASN A 167 -12.05 -7.79 -2.20
N ILE A 168 -10.81 -8.15 -1.87
CA ILE A 168 -9.60 -7.41 -2.26
C ILE A 168 -8.83 -8.25 -3.28
N LEU A 169 -8.61 -7.71 -4.47
CA LEU A 169 -8.08 -8.44 -5.63
C LEU A 169 -7.05 -7.60 -6.40
N GLY A 170 -6.32 -8.23 -7.33
CA GLY A 170 -5.44 -7.52 -8.27
C GLY A 170 -4.37 -6.67 -7.60
N THR A 171 -4.21 -5.43 -8.07
CA THR A 171 -3.21 -4.48 -7.58
C THR A 171 -3.44 -4.09 -6.12
N ASP A 172 -4.69 -4.03 -5.66
CA ASP A 172 -5.01 -3.70 -4.27
C ASP A 172 -4.57 -4.81 -3.33
N LEU A 173 -4.78 -6.07 -3.73
CA LEU A 173 -4.29 -7.23 -2.97
C LEU A 173 -2.76 -7.25 -2.90
N LEU A 174 -2.08 -6.97 -4.02
CA LEU A 174 -0.63 -6.89 -4.06
C LEU A 174 -0.11 -5.78 -3.14
N GLY A 175 -0.70 -4.58 -3.20
CA GLY A 175 -0.34 -3.47 -2.31
C GLY A 175 -0.52 -3.81 -0.83
N LYS A 176 -1.66 -4.44 -0.49
CA LYS A 176 -1.95 -4.90 0.88
C LYS A 176 -0.97 -5.97 1.37
N GLN A 177 -0.60 -6.92 0.51
CA GLN A 177 0.42 -7.94 0.81
C GLN A 177 1.80 -7.31 1.04
N LEU A 178 2.23 -6.39 0.17
CA LEU A 178 3.53 -5.72 0.30
C LEU A 178 3.62 -4.88 1.58
N ALA A 179 2.56 -4.15 1.92
CA ALA A 179 2.48 -3.41 3.18
C ALA A 179 2.56 -4.35 4.40
N PHE A 180 1.85 -5.49 4.37
CA PHE A 180 1.91 -6.50 5.42
C PHE A 180 3.32 -7.10 5.56
N TYR A 181 3.98 -7.44 4.45
CA TYR A 181 5.35 -7.97 4.50
C TYR A 181 6.36 -6.93 5.00
N ALA A 182 6.16 -5.64 4.67
CA ALA A 182 6.96 -4.58 5.25
C ALA A 182 6.80 -4.47 6.76
N TYR A 183 5.58 -4.62 7.27
CA TYR A 183 5.30 -4.73 8.70
C TYR A 183 5.96 -5.96 9.32
N ALA A 184 5.83 -7.13 8.69
CA ALA A 184 6.30 -8.42 9.20
C ALA A 184 7.81 -8.46 9.49
N ARG A 185 8.62 -7.60 8.87
CA ARG A 185 10.04 -7.45 9.20
C ARG A 185 10.31 -6.94 10.61
N GLY A 186 9.34 -6.22 11.18
CA GLY A 186 9.33 -5.78 12.57
C GLY A 186 8.75 -6.82 13.54
N ASP A 187 8.07 -7.84 13.03
CA ASP A 187 7.32 -8.82 13.83
C ASP A 187 7.69 -10.25 13.44
N PRO A 188 8.67 -10.88 14.12
CA PRO A 188 9.14 -12.21 13.75
C PRO A 188 8.10 -13.32 13.98
N ALA A 189 6.95 -13.01 14.58
CA ALA A 189 5.87 -13.96 14.84
C ALA A 189 4.92 -14.15 13.64
N VAL A 190 5.06 -13.34 12.58
CA VAL A 190 4.18 -13.42 11.40
C VAL A 190 4.98 -13.76 10.14
N CYS A 191 4.30 -14.34 9.15
CA CYS A 191 4.92 -14.62 7.86
C CYS A 191 5.28 -13.32 7.12
N ASN A 192 6.44 -13.28 6.48
CA ASN A 192 7.04 -12.04 5.97
C ASN A 192 7.27 -12.03 4.44
N SER A 193 6.72 -13.02 3.75
CA SER A 193 6.79 -13.17 2.30
C SER A 193 5.64 -14.04 1.83
N HIS A 194 5.28 -14.00 0.54
CA HIS A 194 4.21 -14.86 0.05
C HIS A 194 4.56 -16.33 0.19
N MET A 195 5.82 -16.73 -0.08
CA MET A 195 6.24 -18.11 0.14
C MET A 195 6.14 -18.53 1.62
N ALA A 196 6.52 -17.65 2.56
CA ALA A 196 6.33 -17.94 3.98
C ALA A 196 4.84 -18.01 4.35
N CYS A 197 3.99 -17.19 3.72
CA CYS A 197 2.56 -17.17 3.99
C CYS A 197 1.75 -18.25 3.24
N GLN A 198 2.25 -18.83 2.15
CA GLN A 198 1.53 -19.86 1.39
C GLN A 198 1.26 -21.12 2.23
N GLY A 199 2.14 -21.43 3.18
CA GLY A 199 1.94 -22.51 4.14
C GLY A 199 1.02 -22.15 5.31
N GLU A 200 0.65 -20.88 5.45
CA GLU A 200 -0.17 -20.38 6.54
C GLU A 200 -1.66 -20.44 6.22
N GLN A 201 -2.46 -20.92 7.17
CA GLN A 201 -3.89 -21.08 6.98
C GLN A 201 -4.65 -19.74 6.94
N TYR A 202 -4.16 -18.73 7.68
CA TYR A 202 -4.94 -17.54 8.02
C TYR A 202 -4.49 -16.28 7.29
N TYR A 203 -3.19 -15.94 7.32
CA TYR A 203 -2.69 -14.66 6.79
C TYR A 203 -3.05 -14.41 5.31
N PRO A 204 -2.86 -15.35 4.37
CA PRO A 204 -3.27 -15.12 2.97
C PRO A 204 -4.76 -14.79 2.84
N ARG A 205 -5.60 -15.50 3.60
CA ARG A 205 -7.06 -15.34 3.55
C ARG A 205 -7.53 -14.03 4.19
N TRP A 206 -6.88 -13.58 5.27
CA TRP A 206 -7.17 -12.26 5.84
C TRP A 206 -6.80 -11.13 4.89
N LEU A 207 -5.69 -11.25 4.16
CA LEU A 207 -5.23 -10.20 3.23
C LEU A 207 -6.17 -10.00 2.03
N GLU A 208 -6.87 -11.05 1.60
CA GLU A 208 -7.88 -11.00 0.53
C GLU A 208 -9.20 -10.29 0.90
N ARG A 209 -9.33 -9.81 2.14
CA ARG A 209 -10.62 -9.38 2.70
C ARG A 209 -10.53 -8.07 3.47
N GLU A 210 -11.57 -7.28 3.36
CA GLU A 210 -11.80 -6.08 4.18
C GLU A 210 -13.29 -5.74 4.22
N TYR A 211 -13.89 -5.68 5.40
CA TYR A 211 -15.33 -5.46 5.54
C TYR A 211 -15.61 -4.38 6.58
N ARG A 212 -16.42 -3.39 6.19
CA ARG A 212 -16.89 -2.31 7.08
C ARG A 212 -18.11 -2.75 7.88
N LEU A 213 -18.19 -2.33 9.14
CA LEU A 213 -19.25 -2.71 10.08
C LEU A 213 -20.54 -1.94 9.92
N ASP A 214 -20.49 -0.75 9.34
CA ASP A 214 -21.70 0.00 8.99
C ASP A 214 -22.57 -0.78 7.98
N GLY A 215 -22.00 -1.82 7.35
CA GLY A 215 -22.64 -2.60 6.30
C GLY A 215 -23.11 -1.70 5.19
N GLY A 216 -22.42 -0.56 5.01
CA GLY A 216 -22.65 0.41 3.96
C GLY A 216 -22.02 -0.08 2.66
N PRO A 217 -22.34 0.59 1.55
CA PRO A 217 -21.79 0.20 0.27
C PRO A 217 -20.29 0.52 0.24
N VAL A 218 -19.54 -0.29 -0.52
CA VAL A 218 -18.11 -0.15 -0.76
C VAL A 218 -17.93 0.22 -2.23
N ALA A 219 -17.37 1.41 -2.48
CA ALA A 219 -16.97 1.81 -3.82
C ALA A 219 -15.71 1.04 -4.23
N ASN A 220 -15.67 0.61 -5.48
CA ASN A 220 -14.47 0.13 -6.15
C ASN A 220 -14.38 0.90 -7.46
N ALA A 221 -13.36 1.74 -7.62
CA ALA A 221 -13.17 2.59 -8.80
C ALA A 221 -12.44 1.89 -9.97
N GLY A 222 -12.13 0.60 -9.81
CA GLY A 222 -11.30 -0.16 -10.74
C GLY A 222 -9.81 0.13 -10.58
N SER A 223 -8.99 -0.55 -11.37
CA SER A 223 -7.54 -0.34 -11.39
C SER A 223 -7.16 0.92 -12.17
N ASP A 224 -6.03 1.52 -11.81
CA ASP A 224 -5.41 2.60 -12.56
C ASP A 224 -5.19 2.24 -14.03
N GLN A 225 -5.32 3.22 -14.92
CA GLN A 225 -5.22 3.01 -16.36
C GLN A 225 -4.17 3.92 -17.01
N VAL A 226 -3.66 3.47 -18.15
CA VAL A 226 -2.81 4.26 -19.05
C VAL A 226 -3.54 4.44 -20.36
N ALA A 227 -3.61 5.68 -20.84
CA ALA A 227 -4.34 6.03 -22.05
C ALA A 227 -3.55 7.00 -22.94
N GLY A 228 -3.75 6.88 -24.25
CA GLY A 228 -3.13 7.77 -25.23
C GLY A 228 -3.76 9.16 -25.21
N LEU A 229 -3.17 10.10 -25.95
CA LEU A 229 -3.81 11.39 -26.22
C LEU A 229 -5.09 11.19 -27.03
N ASP A 230 -6.12 12.00 -26.73
CA ASP A 230 -7.40 11.98 -27.44
C ASP A 230 -8.09 10.60 -27.49
N ALA A 231 -7.72 9.70 -26.57
CA ALA A 231 -8.26 8.36 -26.46
C ALA A 231 -9.55 8.34 -25.64
N ALA A 232 -10.46 7.42 -25.97
CA ALA A 232 -11.61 7.13 -25.13
C ALA A 232 -11.19 6.23 -23.96
N VAL A 233 -11.56 6.62 -22.74
CA VAL A 233 -11.32 5.87 -21.50
C VAL A 233 -12.65 5.55 -20.87
N ALA A 234 -12.81 4.31 -20.39
CA ALA A 234 -13.95 3.87 -19.61
C ALA A 234 -13.49 3.58 -18.19
N LEU A 235 -14.14 4.17 -17.18
CA LEU A 235 -13.93 3.78 -15.78
C LEU A 235 -14.86 2.61 -15.46
N ASP A 236 -14.47 1.78 -14.48
CA ASP A 236 -15.23 0.58 -14.12
C ASP A 236 -15.50 0.56 -12.61
N GLY A 237 -16.72 0.93 -12.25
CA GLY A 237 -17.26 0.87 -10.90
C GLY A 237 -18.02 -0.42 -10.60
N SER A 238 -18.09 -1.38 -11.53
CA SER A 238 -19.00 -2.53 -11.46
C SER A 238 -18.74 -3.47 -10.31
N GLN A 239 -17.51 -3.47 -9.77
CA GLN A 239 -17.11 -4.25 -8.60
C GLN A 239 -17.48 -3.58 -7.27
N SER A 240 -18.11 -2.41 -7.30
CA SER A 240 -18.71 -1.81 -6.11
C SER A 240 -19.83 -2.69 -5.57
N SER A 241 -19.94 -2.81 -4.25
CA SER A 241 -20.85 -3.76 -3.63
C SER A 241 -21.52 -3.18 -2.38
N ASP A 242 -22.74 -3.65 -2.10
CA ASP A 242 -23.39 -3.46 -0.81
C ASP A 242 -23.45 -4.82 -0.09
N PRO A 243 -22.99 -4.94 1.17
CA PRO A 243 -23.01 -6.20 1.91
C PRO A 243 -24.42 -6.81 2.08
N LYS A 244 -25.49 -6.00 1.96
CA LYS A 244 -26.89 -6.43 2.01
C LYS A 244 -27.50 -6.58 0.61
N HIS A 245 -26.67 -6.52 -0.44
CA HIS A 245 -27.07 -6.58 -1.84
C HIS A 245 -28.13 -5.54 -2.23
N LEU A 246 -28.14 -4.39 -1.55
CA LEU A 246 -29.01 -3.29 -1.93
C LEU A 246 -28.55 -2.67 -3.26
N PRO A 247 -29.48 -2.17 -4.10
CA PRO A 247 -29.12 -1.47 -5.32
C PRO A 247 -28.24 -0.25 -5.05
N LEU A 248 -27.24 -0.03 -5.90
CA LEU A 248 -26.30 1.09 -5.81
C LEU A 248 -26.61 2.19 -6.82
N THR A 249 -26.43 3.44 -6.39
CA THR A 249 -26.23 4.60 -7.26
C THR A 249 -24.77 4.98 -7.26
N TYR A 250 -24.27 5.54 -8.37
CA TYR A 250 -22.87 5.88 -8.57
C TYR A 250 -22.72 7.39 -8.72
N GLU A 251 -21.63 7.94 -8.20
CA GLU A 251 -21.26 9.33 -8.36
C GLU A 251 -19.76 9.41 -8.63
N TRP A 252 -19.41 9.74 -9.87
CA TRP A 252 -18.03 9.94 -10.30
C TRP A 252 -17.68 11.42 -10.35
N ALA A 253 -16.55 11.79 -9.76
CA ALA A 253 -16.01 13.14 -9.80
C ALA A 253 -14.53 13.13 -10.19
N GLN A 254 -14.13 14.06 -11.06
CA GLN A 254 -12.71 14.33 -11.28
C GLN A 254 -12.19 15.20 -10.13
N VAL A 255 -11.14 14.75 -9.44
CA VAL A 255 -10.56 15.45 -8.29
C VAL A 255 -9.27 16.20 -8.62
N SER A 256 -8.54 15.78 -9.67
CA SER A 256 -7.36 16.51 -10.15
C SER A 256 -7.02 16.24 -11.62
N GLY A 257 -6.15 17.08 -12.17
CA GLY A 257 -5.68 17.01 -13.56
C GLY A 257 -6.40 17.98 -14.49
N THR A 258 -6.10 17.91 -15.79
CA THR A 258 -6.78 18.69 -16.83
C THR A 258 -8.27 18.32 -16.87
N PRO A 259 -9.21 19.28 -16.77
CA PRO A 259 -10.63 18.97 -16.75
C PRO A 259 -11.09 18.20 -18.00
N VAL A 260 -11.86 17.13 -17.80
CA VAL A 260 -12.52 16.35 -18.85
C VAL A 260 -14.02 16.28 -18.63
N GLU A 261 -14.79 16.03 -19.70
CA GLU A 261 -16.22 15.79 -19.62
C GLU A 261 -16.49 14.30 -19.41
N LEU A 262 -17.06 13.92 -18.26
CA LEU A 262 -17.52 12.56 -17.98
C LEU A 262 -18.91 12.35 -18.59
N MET A 263 -19.02 11.39 -19.51
CA MET A 263 -20.28 10.89 -20.02
C MET A 263 -20.82 9.80 -19.09
N SER A 264 -22.09 9.91 -18.71
CA SER A 264 -22.79 8.95 -17.83
C SER A 264 -22.13 8.78 -16.46
N ALA A 265 -21.73 9.90 -15.83
CA ALA A 265 -21.04 9.96 -14.55
C ALA A 265 -21.80 9.32 -13.38
N GLU A 266 -23.10 9.06 -13.53
CA GLU A 266 -23.97 8.46 -12.52
C GLU A 266 -24.15 6.94 -12.71
N THR A 267 -23.34 6.32 -13.57
CA THR A 267 -23.40 4.88 -13.89
C THR A 267 -22.16 4.14 -13.39
N SER A 268 -22.22 2.81 -13.40
CA SER A 268 -21.06 1.96 -13.09
C SER A 268 -19.96 2.00 -14.17
N HIS A 269 -20.23 2.54 -15.36
CA HIS A 269 -19.27 2.59 -16.48
C HIS A 269 -19.29 3.96 -17.18
N PRO A 270 -18.88 5.05 -16.51
CA PRO A 270 -18.74 6.33 -17.18
C PRO A 270 -17.56 6.28 -18.15
N SER A 271 -17.54 7.21 -19.10
CA SER A 271 -16.43 7.35 -20.05
C SER A 271 -16.11 8.80 -20.32
N PHE A 272 -14.89 9.06 -20.77
CA PHE A 272 -14.44 10.39 -21.18
C PHE A 272 -13.39 10.29 -22.29
N LYS A 273 -13.02 11.43 -22.85
CA LYS A 273 -11.90 11.54 -23.79
C LYS A 273 -10.71 12.20 -23.11
N THR A 274 -9.54 11.60 -23.21
CA THR A 274 -8.30 12.17 -22.63
C THR A 274 -7.93 13.49 -23.32
N PRO A 275 -7.25 14.40 -22.62
CA PRO A 275 -6.69 15.62 -23.21
C PRO A 275 -5.68 15.33 -24.32
N SER A 276 -5.41 16.34 -25.16
CA SER A 276 -4.36 16.31 -26.19
C SER A 276 -2.95 16.59 -25.64
N GLU A 277 -2.80 16.64 -24.31
CA GLU A 277 -1.52 16.83 -23.62
C GLU A 277 -1.31 15.72 -22.59
N PRO A 278 -0.06 15.24 -22.41
CA PRO A 278 0.26 14.28 -21.35
C PRO A 278 -0.04 14.85 -19.96
N GLY A 279 -0.41 13.97 -19.03
CA GLY A 279 -0.69 14.36 -17.65
C GLY A 279 -1.38 13.25 -16.87
N THR A 280 -1.62 13.49 -15.59
CA THR A 280 -2.34 12.57 -14.71
C THR A 280 -3.72 13.15 -14.39
N LEU A 281 -4.75 12.32 -14.56
CA LEU A 281 -6.12 12.61 -14.15
C LEU A 281 -6.46 11.70 -12.98
N THR A 282 -7.13 12.22 -11.96
CA THR A 282 -7.58 11.40 -10.84
C THR A 282 -9.07 11.56 -10.68
N PHE A 283 -9.76 10.42 -10.54
CA PHE A 283 -11.19 10.35 -10.38
C PHE A 283 -11.52 9.65 -9.07
N GLU A 284 -12.64 10.05 -8.50
CA GLU A 284 -13.21 9.49 -7.28
C GLU A 284 -14.58 8.91 -7.61
N LEU A 285 -14.86 7.72 -7.09
CA LEU A 285 -16.17 7.09 -7.06
C LEU A 285 -16.69 7.05 -5.63
N VAL A 286 -17.90 7.56 -5.44
CA VAL A 286 -18.74 7.29 -4.27
C VAL A 286 -19.97 6.51 -4.74
N VAL A 287 -20.33 5.45 -4.02
CA VAL A 287 -21.58 4.72 -4.25
C VAL A 287 -22.53 4.88 -3.07
N SER A 288 -23.83 4.87 -3.31
CA SER A 288 -24.86 4.92 -2.27
C SER A 288 -25.89 3.83 -2.46
N ASN A 289 -26.35 3.25 -1.35
CA ASN A 289 -27.48 2.31 -1.33
C ASN A 289 -28.83 3.00 -1.03
N GLY A 290 -28.87 4.35 -1.09
CA GLY A 290 -30.03 5.17 -0.74
C GLY A 290 -30.24 5.39 0.77
N LYS A 291 -29.40 4.80 1.64
CA LYS A 291 -29.41 5.01 3.10
C LYS A 291 -28.07 5.57 3.60
N THR A 292 -26.98 5.00 3.10
CA THR A 292 -25.61 5.39 3.40
C THR A 292 -24.82 5.53 2.11
N SER A 293 -23.73 6.30 2.16
CA SER A 293 -22.76 6.42 1.08
C SER A 293 -21.46 5.75 1.48
N SER A 294 -20.71 5.26 0.50
CA SER A 294 -19.39 4.68 0.70
C SER A 294 -18.37 5.75 1.07
N ALA A 295 -17.19 5.30 1.53
CA ALA A 295 -16.01 6.14 1.38
C ALA A 295 -15.68 6.30 -0.11
N PRO A 296 -15.00 7.40 -0.48
CA PRO A 296 -14.33 7.55 -1.77
C PRO A 296 -13.44 6.38 -2.16
N ALA A 297 -13.59 5.86 -3.38
CA ALA A 297 -12.58 5.04 -4.04
C ALA A 297 -11.94 5.86 -5.16
N VAL A 298 -10.62 5.77 -5.33
CA VAL A 298 -9.88 6.59 -6.28
C VAL A 298 -9.31 5.73 -7.40
N VAL A 299 -9.34 6.26 -8.63
CA VAL A 299 -8.64 5.69 -9.78
C VAL A 299 -7.85 6.79 -10.49
N THR A 300 -6.64 6.46 -10.91
CA THR A 300 -5.73 7.36 -11.62
C THR A 300 -5.60 6.94 -13.08
N ILE A 301 -5.74 7.92 -13.98
CA ILE A 301 -5.54 7.76 -15.41
C ILE A 301 -4.30 8.53 -15.82
N THR A 302 -3.27 7.82 -16.25
CA THR A 302 -2.06 8.44 -16.78
C THR A 302 -2.18 8.59 -18.30
N VAL A 303 -2.26 9.84 -18.75
CA VAL A 303 -2.36 10.22 -20.15
C VAL A 303 -0.96 10.42 -20.72
N MET A 304 -0.63 9.69 -21.77
CA MET A 304 0.70 9.69 -22.39
C MET A 304 0.58 9.88 -23.91
N ARG A 305 1.64 10.39 -24.55
CA ARG A 305 1.71 10.45 -26.03
C ARG A 305 1.53 9.08 -26.66
N HIS A 306 2.20 8.10 -26.07
CA HIS A 306 2.14 6.70 -26.50
C HIS A 306 1.78 5.87 -25.28
N SER A 307 0.62 5.21 -25.29
CA SER A 307 0.14 4.41 -24.15
C SER A 307 0.41 2.91 -24.28
N GLU A 308 0.97 2.48 -25.40
CA GLU A 308 1.30 1.08 -25.62
C GLU A 308 2.62 0.72 -24.92
N ASN A 309 2.59 -0.29 -24.04
CA ASN A 309 3.80 -0.88 -23.48
C ASN A 309 4.49 -1.76 -24.54
N ILE A 310 5.39 -1.16 -25.30
CA ILE A 310 6.17 -1.84 -26.35
C ILE A 310 7.28 -2.75 -25.79
N ALA A 311 7.55 -2.72 -24.48
CA ALA A 311 8.47 -3.68 -23.85
C ALA A 311 8.04 -5.13 -24.10
N LEU A 312 6.72 -5.39 -24.08
CA LEU A 312 6.10 -6.70 -24.34
C LEU A 312 6.43 -7.28 -25.73
N LYS A 313 6.89 -6.43 -26.66
CA LYS A 313 7.26 -6.82 -28.04
C LYS A 313 8.77 -6.98 -28.22
N ALA A 314 9.56 -6.72 -27.20
CA ALA A 314 11.01 -6.77 -27.29
C ALA A 314 11.54 -8.21 -27.14
N ARG A 315 12.63 -8.51 -27.83
CA ARG A 315 13.52 -9.60 -27.43
C ARG A 315 14.39 -9.11 -26.28
N VAL A 316 14.34 -9.81 -25.15
CA VAL A 316 15.09 -9.45 -23.93
C VAL A 316 16.28 -10.38 -23.73
N THR A 317 17.41 -9.80 -23.34
CA THR A 317 18.62 -10.52 -22.92
C THR A 317 19.20 -9.88 -21.68
N ALA A 318 20.03 -10.61 -20.92
CA ALA A 318 20.66 -10.09 -19.72
C ALA A 318 22.09 -10.58 -19.59
N SER A 319 22.86 -9.96 -18.69
CA SER A 319 24.21 -10.40 -18.31
C SER A 319 24.24 -11.85 -17.79
N SER A 320 23.25 -12.22 -17.01
CA SER A 320 23.01 -13.58 -16.49
C SER A 320 21.57 -13.69 -15.97
N ALA A 321 21.12 -14.90 -15.66
CA ALA A 321 19.79 -15.14 -15.11
C ALA A 321 19.80 -16.37 -14.20
N ASN A 322 19.02 -16.31 -13.12
CA ASN A 322 18.78 -17.45 -12.23
C ASN A 322 17.72 -18.40 -12.82
N THR A 323 18.13 -19.14 -13.86
CA THR A 323 17.23 -20.03 -14.62
C THR A 323 16.64 -21.17 -13.79
N ALA A 324 17.34 -21.62 -12.74
CA ALA A 324 16.84 -22.67 -11.83
C ALA A 324 15.59 -22.24 -11.06
N ALA A 325 15.43 -20.94 -10.81
CA ALA A 325 14.26 -20.35 -10.17
C ALA A 325 13.24 -19.76 -11.17
N SER A 326 13.42 -19.99 -12.48
CA SER A 326 12.61 -19.39 -13.55
C SER A 326 12.63 -17.85 -13.58
N GLN A 327 13.69 -17.22 -13.07
CA GLN A 327 13.88 -15.77 -13.04
C GLN A 327 14.61 -15.27 -14.31
N THR A 328 14.04 -15.59 -15.47
CA THR A 328 14.65 -15.30 -16.78
C THR A 328 14.40 -13.85 -17.24
N PRO A 329 15.18 -13.31 -18.20
CA PRO A 329 15.07 -11.90 -18.60
C PRO A 329 13.70 -11.50 -19.14
N ASP A 330 12.97 -12.43 -19.77
CA ASP A 330 11.60 -12.23 -20.27
C ASP A 330 10.59 -11.94 -19.15
N LYS A 331 10.89 -12.33 -17.90
CA LYS A 331 10.03 -12.06 -16.75
C LYS A 331 9.95 -10.59 -16.38
N ALA A 332 10.98 -9.81 -16.69
CA ALA A 332 10.97 -8.38 -16.47
C ALA A 332 10.06 -7.61 -17.45
N ILE A 333 9.40 -8.26 -18.40
CA ILE A 333 8.50 -7.61 -19.35
C ILE A 333 7.20 -8.40 -19.50
N ASP A 334 6.76 -9.11 -18.46
CA ASP A 334 5.59 -9.99 -18.55
C ASP A 334 4.27 -9.31 -18.15
N ALA A 335 4.34 -7.99 -17.93
CA ALA A 335 3.26 -7.11 -17.46
C ALA A 335 2.85 -7.35 -16.00
N THR A 336 3.68 -8.04 -15.21
CA THR A 336 3.48 -8.26 -13.78
C THR A 336 4.54 -7.50 -13.00
N ALA A 337 4.18 -6.30 -12.49
CA ALA A 337 5.08 -5.46 -11.69
C ALA A 337 5.57 -6.07 -10.35
N GLY A 338 5.05 -7.24 -9.98
CA GLY A 338 5.40 -7.97 -8.77
C GLY A 338 6.63 -8.86 -8.93
N GLY A 339 7.08 -9.45 -7.84
CA GLY A 339 8.27 -10.31 -7.82
C GLY A 339 8.38 -10.98 -6.47
N PHE A 340 9.56 -11.45 -6.09
CA PHE A 340 9.80 -11.84 -4.71
C PHE A 340 9.59 -10.63 -3.78
N PRO A 341 8.80 -10.73 -2.70
CA PRO A 341 8.37 -11.97 -2.06
C PRO A 341 7.06 -12.59 -2.54
N ALA A 342 6.27 -11.89 -3.36
CA ALA A 342 4.94 -12.30 -3.83
C ALA A 342 5.00 -13.52 -4.77
N ASP A 343 5.60 -13.37 -5.94
CA ASP A 343 5.85 -14.47 -6.85
C ASP A 343 7.16 -14.20 -7.58
N TYR A 344 8.21 -14.93 -7.21
CA TYR A 344 9.53 -14.74 -7.78
C TYR A 344 9.65 -15.24 -9.23
N THR A 345 8.61 -15.87 -9.79
CA THR A 345 8.61 -16.32 -11.19
C THR A 345 8.21 -15.23 -12.18
N HIS A 346 7.82 -14.06 -11.66
CA HIS A 346 7.45 -12.85 -12.40
C HIS A 346 8.54 -11.76 -12.32
N GLU A 347 9.79 -12.13 -12.08
CA GLU A 347 10.90 -11.18 -12.05
C GLU A 347 12.13 -11.71 -12.77
N TRP A 348 12.93 -10.82 -13.34
CA TRP A 348 14.30 -11.17 -13.72
C TRP A 348 15.21 -11.00 -12.50
N ALA A 349 16.04 -12.01 -12.23
CA ALA A 349 17.14 -11.92 -11.29
C ALA A 349 18.40 -12.50 -11.92
N SER A 350 19.51 -11.77 -11.81
CA SER A 350 20.82 -12.25 -12.25
C SER A 350 21.28 -13.47 -11.45
N GLN A 351 22.23 -14.24 -11.98
CA GLN A 351 22.86 -15.34 -11.24
C GLN A 351 24.11 -14.81 -10.51
N GLY A 352 23.97 -14.44 -9.24
CA GLY A 352 25.04 -13.87 -8.41
C GLY A 352 25.52 -12.49 -8.85
N GLY A 353 24.76 -11.80 -9.71
CA GLY A 353 25.14 -10.51 -10.28
C GLY A 353 24.90 -9.35 -9.32
N LYS A 354 25.75 -8.31 -9.44
CA LYS A 354 25.68 -7.04 -8.69
C LYS A 354 25.93 -5.86 -9.65
N THR A 355 26.75 -4.89 -9.26
CA THR A 355 27.28 -3.85 -10.14
C THR A 355 27.83 -4.43 -11.45
N GLY A 356 27.44 -3.85 -12.58
CA GLY A 356 27.82 -4.27 -13.92
C GLY A 356 26.83 -5.23 -14.59
N ALA A 357 25.88 -5.80 -13.84
CA ALA A 357 24.77 -6.53 -14.43
C ALA A 357 23.94 -5.63 -15.36
N TRP A 358 23.32 -6.23 -16.36
CA TRP A 358 22.54 -5.49 -17.34
C TRP A 358 21.36 -6.31 -17.88
N LEU A 359 20.31 -5.62 -18.31
CA LEU A 359 19.14 -6.13 -19.02
C LEU A 359 18.97 -5.31 -20.30
N SER A 360 18.81 -5.96 -21.45
CA SER A 360 18.72 -5.30 -22.76
C SER A 360 17.47 -5.74 -23.50
N LEU A 361 16.69 -4.75 -23.95
CA LEU A 361 15.50 -4.90 -24.78
C LEU A 361 15.87 -4.50 -26.21
N SER A 362 15.49 -5.34 -27.17
CA SER A 362 15.76 -5.16 -28.59
C SER A 362 14.50 -5.39 -29.43
N TRP A 363 14.26 -4.53 -30.43
CA TRP A 363 13.11 -4.64 -31.34
C TRP A 363 13.57 -4.91 -32.78
N GLU A 364 12.79 -5.71 -33.51
CA GLU A 364 13.10 -6.05 -34.91
C GLU A 364 13.09 -4.81 -35.83
N SER A 365 12.15 -3.89 -35.58
CA SER A 365 12.03 -2.60 -36.22
C SER A 365 12.27 -1.45 -35.23
N PRO A 366 12.75 -0.28 -35.69
CA PRO A 366 12.87 0.90 -34.83
C PRO A 366 11.52 1.28 -34.20
N GLN A 367 11.54 1.59 -32.91
CA GLN A 367 10.40 2.06 -32.12
C GLN A 367 10.63 3.50 -31.69
N VAL A 368 9.57 4.28 -31.54
CA VAL A 368 9.56 5.54 -30.79
C VAL A 368 9.31 5.20 -29.33
N VAL A 369 10.17 5.69 -28.42
CA VAL A 369 10.04 5.55 -26.98
C VAL A 369 9.80 6.94 -26.38
N SER A 370 8.84 7.04 -25.46
CA SER A 370 8.47 8.29 -24.79
C SER A 370 8.46 8.20 -23.26
N LYS A 371 8.45 6.99 -22.70
CA LYS A 371 8.57 6.77 -21.27
C LYS A 371 9.17 5.40 -20.98
N VAL A 372 9.94 5.33 -19.89
CA VAL A 372 10.41 4.07 -19.30
C VAL A 372 10.00 4.05 -17.83
N ALA A 373 9.43 2.95 -17.35
CA ALA A 373 9.18 2.74 -15.93
C ALA A 373 9.91 1.47 -15.47
N LEU A 374 10.69 1.60 -14.41
CA LEU A 374 11.48 0.52 -13.83
C LEU A 374 10.94 0.16 -12.46
N TYR A 375 10.74 -1.12 -12.22
CA TYR A 375 10.32 -1.67 -10.94
C TYR A 375 11.49 -2.48 -10.38
N ASP A 376 12.01 -2.06 -9.23
CA ASP A 376 12.96 -2.89 -8.50
C ASP A 376 12.25 -4.15 -8.00
N ARG A 377 13.01 -5.19 -7.71
CA ARG A 377 12.47 -6.38 -7.05
C ARG A 377 11.98 -5.95 -5.66
N PRO A 378 10.75 -6.32 -5.24
CA PRO A 378 10.17 -5.87 -3.96
C PRO A 378 10.77 -6.58 -2.73
N ASN A 379 12.09 -6.74 -2.67
CA ASN A 379 12.81 -7.41 -1.60
C ASN A 379 13.96 -6.56 -1.10
N LEU A 380 14.21 -6.57 0.21
CA LEU A 380 15.16 -5.64 0.80
C LEU A 380 16.62 -5.88 0.42
N ASP A 381 16.94 -7.11 0.06
CA ASP A 381 18.32 -7.52 -0.06
C ASP A 381 18.92 -7.03 -1.37
N ASP A 382 18.17 -7.11 -2.47
CA ASP A 382 18.67 -6.98 -3.83
C ASP A 382 18.49 -5.61 -4.50
N GLN A 383 18.33 -4.54 -3.70
CA GLN A 383 18.02 -3.19 -4.19
C GLN A 383 19.05 -2.64 -5.19
N ILE A 384 18.54 -2.07 -6.28
CA ILE A 384 19.29 -1.21 -7.20
C ILE A 384 19.39 0.20 -6.61
N THR A 385 20.61 0.63 -6.29
CA THR A 385 20.87 1.97 -5.73
C THR A 385 21.42 2.96 -6.76
N ALA A 386 21.91 2.49 -7.90
CA ALA A 386 22.20 3.32 -9.07
C ALA A 386 22.27 2.49 -10.36
N GLY A 387 22.00 3.15 -11.49
CA GLY A 387 22.14 2.56 -12.82
C GLY A 387 21.93 3.58 -13.92
N VAL A 388 22.01 3.13 -15.16
CA VAL A 388 21.73 3.95 -16.34
C VAL A 388 20.87 3.20 -17.34
N ILE A 389 19.96 3.93 -18.00
CA ILE A 389 19.33 3.48 -19.26
C ILE A 389 20.21 3.98 -20.40
N GLU A 390 20.75 3.08 -21.22
CA GLU A 390 21.57 3.36 -22.40
C GLU A 390 20.75 3.10 -23.67
N PHE A 391 20.72 4.06 -24.59
CA PHE A 391 20.07 3.94 -25.90
C PHE A 391 21.09 3.77 -27.03
N ASP A 392 20.65 3.41 -28.23
CA ASP A 392 21.51 3.32 -29.42
C ASP A 392 22.26 4.62 -29.75
N SER A 393 21.70 5.77 -29.37
CA SER A 393 22.29 7.10 -29.60
C SER A 393 23.47 7.44 -28.67
N GLU A 394 23.94 6.49 -27.86
CA GLU A 394 24.92 6.65 -26.77
C GLU A 394 24.44 7.52 -25.59
N GLU A 395 23.27 8.15 -25.70
CA GLU A 395 22.68 8.92 -24.63
C GLU A 395 22.29 8.01 -23.44
N ARG A 396 22.40 8.57 -22.24
CA ARG A 396 22.15 7.85 -20.99
C ARG A 396 21.25 8.63 -20.05
N ILE A 397 20.40 7.91 -19.35
CA ILE A 397 19.58 8.46 -18.25
C ILE A 397 20.02 7.79 -16.97
N ASP A 398 20.43 8.60 -15.99
CA ASP A 398 20.71 8.12 -14.64
C ASP A 398 19.38 7.75 -13.97
N ILE A 399 19.27 6.50 -13.54
CA ILE A 399 18.05 6.01 -12.87
C ILE A 399 18.09 6.26 -11.36
N GLY A 400 19.25 6.57 -10.79
CA GLY A 400 19.48 6.68 -9.35
C GLY A 400 19.01 5.43 -8.59
N GLU A 401 18.61 5.63 -7.34
CA GLU A 401 18.03 4.57 -6.51
C GLU A 401 16.61 4.22 -6.98
N LEU A 402 16.35 2.93 -7.15
CA LEU A 402 15.01 2.40 -7.39
C LEU A 402 14.34 2.05 -6.05
N ASN A 403 13.00 2.09 -6.04
CA ASN A 403 12.24 1.84 -4.82
C ASN A 403 12.28 0.34 -4.49
N ASN A 404 12.90 0.01 -3.36
CA ASN A 404 13.13 -1.35 -2.87
C ASN A 404 11.84 -2.16 -2.54
N TYR A 405 10.68 -1.53 -2.69
CA TYR A 405 9.38 -2.09 -2.38
C TYR A 405 8.51 -2.34 -3.62
N GLY A 406 9.09 -2.26 -4.82
CA GLY A 406 8.43 -2.63 -6.07
C GLY A 406 7.43 -1.60 -6.60
N THR A 407 7.57 -0.33 -6.22
CA THR A 407 6.87 0.76 -6.91
C THR A 407 7.71 1.26 -8.09
N ALA A 408 7.04 1.66 -9.17
CA ALA A 408 7.70 2.11 -10.38
C ALA A 408 8.47 3.41 -10.16
N LYS A 409 9.69 3.51 -10.69
CA LYS A 409 10.33 4.79 -11.00
C LYS A 409 10.17 5.07 -12.48
N SER A 410 9.45 6.14 -12.81
CA SER A 410 9.15 6.55 -14.18
C SER A 410 10.11 7.63 -14.68
N PHE A 411 10.48 7.53 -15.96
CA PHE A 411 11.32 8.46 -16.70
C PHE A 411 10.56 8.90 -17.95
N GLU A 412 10.07 10.14 -17.95
CA GLU A 412 9.42 10.76 -19.11
C GLU A 412 10.49 11.27 -20.09
N LEU A 413 10.30 11.01 -21.38
CA LEU A 413 11.26 11.28 -22.44
C LEU A 413 10.64 12.13 -23.54
N GLU A 414 11.48 12.92 -24.22
CA GLU A 414 11.16 13.32 -25.58
C GLU A 414 11.17 12.10 -26.50
N ASP A 415 10.24 12.06 -27.44
CA ASP A 415 10.07 10.95 -28.39
C ASP A 415 11.41 10.58 -29.04
N ARG A 416 11.83 9.33 -28.86
CA ARG A 416 13.14 8.85 -29.26
C ARG A 416 13.04 7.58 -30.07
N THR A 417 13.67 7.59 -31.25
CA THR A 417 13.76 6.38 -32.08
C THR A 417 14.88 5.47 -31.58
N VAL A 418 14.55 4.23 -31.24
CA VAL A 418 15.50 3.21 -30.75
C VAL A 418 15.22 1.85 -31.38
N ARG A 419 16.25 1.04 -31.52
CA ARG A 419 16.20 -0.41 -31.73
C ARG A 419 16.62 -1.17 -30.48
N ASN A 420 17.44 -0.57 -29.62
CA ASN A 420 17.86 -1.17 -28.36
C ASN A 420 17.79 -0.16 -27.20
N LEU A 421 17.46 -0.70 -26.03
CA LEU A 421 17.50 -0.04 -24.75
C LEU A 421 18.18 -1.00 -23.76
N THR A 422 19.25 -0.56 -23.10
CA THR A 422 19.95 -1.37 -22.10
C THR A 422 19.94 -0.70 -20.75
N ILE A 423 19.42 -1.38 -19.74
CA ILE A 423 19.53 -0.97 -18.34
C ILE A 423 20.80 -1.58 -17.77
N ARG A 424 21.74 -0.74 -17.34
CA ARG A 424 23.00 -1.16 -16.73
C ARG A 424 23.04 -0.73 -15.27
N ILE A 425 23.23 -1.70 -14.40
CA ILE A 425 23.31 -1.47 -12.95
C ILE A 425 24.71 -0.99 -12.60
N THR A 426 24.82 0.14 -11.91
CA THR A 426 26.11 0.73 -11.49
C THR A 426 26.33 0.67 -9.99
N ALA A 427 25.27 0.57 -9.18
CA ALA A 427 25.37 0.30 -7.74
C ALA A 427 24.16 -0.49 -7.24
N VAL A 428 24.40 -1.27 -6.18
CA VAL A 428 23.39 -2.06 -5.48
C VAL A 428 23.60 -1.91 -3.98
N SER A 429 22.62 -2.29 -3.17
CA SER A 429 22.78 -2.29 -1.72
C SER A 429 23.81 -3.34 -1.27
N PRO A 430 24.43 -3.19 -0.08
CA PRO A 430 25.44 -4.14 0.41
C PRO A 430 24.93 -5.57 0.58
N SER A 431 23.63 -5.74 0.84
CA SER A 431 22.94 -7.03 1.00
C SER A 431 22.69 -7.76 -0.31
N THR A 432 22.86 -7.11 -1.46
CA THR A 432 22.47 -7.67 -2.76
C THR A 432 23.27 -8.91 -3.09
N MET A 433 22.56 -9.98 -3.44
CA MET A 433 23.08 -11.26 -3.89
C MET A 433 22.80 -11.48 -5.37
N ASN A 434 21.61 -11.09 -5.84
CA ASN A 434 21.15 -11.27 -7.22
C ASN A 434 20.39 -10.02 -7.67
N VAL A 435 21.08 -9.03 -8.24
CA VAL A 435 20.37 -7.85 -8.75
C VAL A 435 19.40 -8.23 -9.87
N GLY A 436 18.28 -7.51 -9.96
CA GLY A 436 17.26 -7.77 -10.97
C GLY A 436 16.19 -6.69 -11.00
N LEU A 437 15.12 -6.92 -11.77
CA LEU A 437 13.97 -6.02 -11.90
C LEU A 437 12.71 -6.90 -11.92
N SER A 438 11.66 -6.48 -11.22
CA SER A 438 10.36 -7.15 -11.33
C SER A 438 9.71 -6.85 -12.67
N GLU A 439 9.76 -5.60 -13.12
CA GLU A 439 9.14 -5.21 -14.38
C GLU A 439 9.85 -4.00 -15.00
N VAL A 440 9.80 -3.94 -16.33
CA VAL A 440 10.27 -2.86 -17.19
C VAL A 440 9.17 -2.56 -18.18
N GLN A 441 8.59 -1.38 -18.05
CA GLN A 441 7.60 -0.89 -19.00
C GLN A 441 8.27 0.17 -19.89
N VAL A 442 8.06 0.05 -21.19
CA VAL A 442 8.54 1.01 -22.18
C VAL A 442 7.34 1.45 -22.99
N PHE A 443 6.96 2.71 -22.87
CA PHE A 443 5.79 3.24 -23.56
C PHE A 443 6.19 3.99 -24.83
N GLY A 444 5.56 3.61 -25.93
CA GLY A 444 6.02 4.00 -27.27
C GLY A 444 5.14 3.48 -28.40
N SER A 445 5.63 3.63 -29.62
CA SER A 445 4.96 3.12 -30.83
C SER A 445 5.97 2.60 -31.83
N SER A 446 5.53 1.71 -32.72
CA SER A 446 6.34 1.37 -33.90
C SER A 446 6.40 2.55 -34.86
N LEU A 447 7.55 2.74 -35.51
CA LEU A 447 7.64 3.66 -36.65
C LEU A 447 6.85 3.07 -37.82
N SER A 448 5.84 3.81 -38.27
CA SER A 448 5.02 3.50 -39.45
C SER A 448 5.80 3.60 -40.75
#